data_AF-A0A848BYK8-F1
#
_entry.id   AF-A0A848BYK8-F1
#
_cell.length_a   1.000
_cell.length_b   1.000
_cell.length_c   1.000
_cell.angle_alpha   90.00
_cell.angle_beta   90.00
_cell.angle_gamma   90.00
#
_symmetry.space_group_name_H-M   'P 1'
#
loop_
_entity.id
_entity.type
_entity.pdbx_description
1 polymer ?
#
loop_
_entity_poly.entity_id
_entity_poly.type
_entity_poly.pdbx_seq_one_letter_code
_entity_poly.pdbx_strand_id
1 'polypeptide(L)'
;MKKLLLGIFLSLTMVSFADDMYDYVEDKLELKYQELVDKKNNKLEIEDFEVGNFGKKIYVKMEMETFTGDGGWEKFDKKSYEKIAQNIADDIREMLDINNKVEVNLILEKDLEDKDVLLHSKVY
;
A
#
# COMPACT_ATOMS: atom_id res chain seq x y z
N MET A 1 33.90 0.96 -30.72
CA MET A 1 33.42 1.16 -29.33
C MET A 1 32.34 2.25 -29.31
N LYS A 2 31.08 1.93 -29.67
CA LYS A 2 29.95 2.89 -29.57
C LYS A 2 28.60 2.24 -29.22
N LYS A 3 28.53 0.91 -29.10
CA LYS A 3 27.26 0.17 -28.90
C LYS A 3 27.03 -0.35 -27.48
N LEU A 4 28.04 -0.27 -26.59
CA LEU A 4 27.95 -0.75 -25.21
C LEU A 4 27.40 0.30 -24.22
N LEU A 5 27.50 1.59 -24.54
CA LEU A 5 27.04 2.68 -23.66
C LEU A 5 25.52 2.83 -23.61
N LEU A 6 24.79 2.52 -24.71
CA LEU A 6 23.33 2.64 -24.74
C LEU A 6 22.63 1.63 -23.81
N GLY A 7 23.19 0.42 -23.66
CA GLY A 7 22.58 -0.62 -22.82
C GLY A 7 22.65 -0.30 -21.32
N ILE A 8 23.74 0.31 -20.88
CA ILE A 8 23.94 0.71 -19.47
C ILE A 8 23.04 1.89 -19.10
N PHE A 9 22.81 2.81 -20.04
CA PHE A 9 21.90 3.93 -19.85
C PHE A 9 20.44 3.47 -19.71
N LEU A 10 20.02 2.48 -20.51
CA LEU A 10 18.67 1.90 -20.43
C LEU A 10 18.40 1.22 -19.07
N SER A 11 19.36 0.47 -18.54
CA SER A 11 19.20 -0.19 -17.24
C SER A 11 19.13 0.80 -16.08
N LEU A 12 19.89 1.91 -16.14
CA LEU A 12 19.84 2.95 -15.10
C LEU A 12 18.51 3.71 -15.12
N THR A 13 17.96 3.98 -16.31
CA THR A 13 16.64 4.61 -16.40
C THR A 13 15.54 3.73 -15.81
N MET A 14 15.57 2.41 -16.04
CA MET A 14 14.54 1.50 -15.51
C MET A 14 14.51 1.43 -13.98
N VAL A 15 15.65 1.65 -13.30
CA VAL A 15 15.71 1.64 -11.84
C VAL A 15 15.15 2.94 -11.26
N SER A 16 15.44 4.11 -11.84
CA SER A 16 14.86 5.36 -11.33
C SER A 16 13.35 5.43 -11.62
N PHE A 17 12.90 4.94 -12.77
CA PHE A 17 11.47 4.88 -13.08
C PHE A 17 10.68 3.94 -12.17
N ALA A 18 11.33 2.98 -11.51
CA ALA A 18 10.65 2.07 -10.60
C ALA A 18 10.31 2.74 -9.26
N ASP A 19 11.24 3.52 -8.68
CA ASP A 19 10.96 4.38 -7.51
C ASP A 19 9.87 5.40 -7.86
N ASP A 20 10.08 6.19 -8.93
CA ASP A 20 9.13 7.23 -9.34
C ASP A 20 7.71 6.70 -9.63
N MET A 21 7.59 5.42 -10.00
CA MET A 21 6.31 4.77 -10.29
C MET A 21 5.58 4.32 -9.02
N TYR A 22 6.29 3.81 -8.01
CA TYR A 22 5.65 3.43 -6.75
C TYR A 22 5.24 4.65 -5.94
N ASP A 23 6.09 5.68 -5.86
CA ASP A 23 5.75 6.97 -5.26
C ASP A 23 4.46 7.55 -5.88
N TYR A 24 4.31 7.47 -7.21
CA TYR A 24 3.09 7.91 -7.88
C TYR A 24 1.86 7.07 -7.49
N VAL A 25 2.01 5.77 -7.28
CA VAL A 25 0.91 4.89 -6.85
C VAL A 25 0.54 5.20 -5.40
N GLU A 26 1.51 5.38 -4.51
CA GLU A 26 1.33 5.77 -3.12
C GLU A 26 0.51 7.07 -3.02
N ASP A 27 0.96 8.13 -3.70
CA ASP A 27 0.25 9.42 -3.79
C ASP A 27 -1.23 9.25 -4.21
N LYS A 28 -1.49 8.37 -5.20
CA LYS A 28 -2.85 8.12 -5.70
C LYS A 28 -3.70 7.35 -4.71
N LEU A 29 -3.11 6.39 -4.00
CA LEU A 29 -3.80 5.62 -2.98
C LEU A 29 -4.13 6.51 -1.78
N GLU A 30 -3.19 7.30 -1.28
CA GLU A 30 -3.43 8.26 -0.20
C GLU A 30 -4.59 9.20 -0.52
N LEU A 31 -4.57 9.82 -1.70
CA LEU A 31 -5.64 10.73 -2.13
C LEU A 31 -7.03 10.07 -2.18
N LYS A 32 -7.10 8.75 -2.40
CA LYS A 32 -8.35 8.00 -2.55
C LYS A 32 -8.79 7.31 -1.26
N TYR A 33 -7.84 6.93 -0.40
CA TYR A 33 -8.03 6.00 0.71
C TYR A 33 -7.52 6.52 2.06
N GLN A 34 -7.23 7.82 2.18
CA GLN A 34 -6.91 8.48 3.47
C GLN A 34 -7.93 8.16 4.59
N GLU A 35 -9.21 7.98 4.25
CA GLU A 35 -10.23 7.53 5.20
C GLU A 35 -10.97 6.31 4.66
N LEU A 36 -10.85 5.17 5.35
CA LEU A 36 -11.64 3.99 5.05
C LEU A 36 -12.94 4.03 5.83
N VAL A 37 -14.07 3.92 5.14
CA VAL A 37 -15.40 3.92 5.77
C VAL A 37 -16.08 2.57 5.56
N ASP A 38 -16.47 1.91 6.65
CA ASP A 38 -17.22 0.66 6.56
C ASP A 38 -18.72 0.89 6.30
N LYS A 39 -19.45 -0.21 6.05
CA LYS A 39 -20.91 -0.15 5.82
C LYS A 39 -21.73 0.33 7.04
N LYS A 40 -21.12 0.37 8.22
CA LYS A 40 -21.71 0.83 9.48
C LYS A 40 -21.30 2.27 9.82
N ASN A 41 -20.57 2.94 8.92
CA ASN A 41 -20.03 4.28 9.11
C ASN A 41 -18.96 4.38 10.22
N ASN A 42 -18.28 3.27 10.54
CA ASN A 42 -17.02 3.34 11.28
C ASN A 42 -15.90 3.74 10.30
N LYS A 43 -14.87 4.39 10.84
CA LYS A 43 -13.78 4.98 10.06
C LYS A 43 -12.43 4.46 10.54
N LEU A 44 -11.49 4.29 9.61
CA LEU A 44 -10.06 4.17 9.87
C LEU A 44 -9.37 5.29 9.11
N GLU A 45 -8.53 6.06 9.79
CA GLU A 45 -7.68 7.07 9.18
C GLU A 45 -6.38 6.39 8.79
N ILE A 46 -6.00 6.54 7.52
CA ILE A 46 -4.76 6.00 6.95
C ILE A 46 -3.83 7.18 6.75
N GLU A 47 -2.67 7.11 7.40
CA GLU A 47 -1.67 8.17 7.39
C GLU A 47 -0.70 8.01 6.22
N ASP A 48 -0.36 6.77 5.87
CA ASP A 48 0.66 6.51 4.85
C ASP A 48 0.37 5.22 4.05
N PHE A 49 0.88 5.19 2.82
CA PHE A 49 0.92 4.04 1.95
C PHE A 49 2.36 3.81 1.48
N GLU A 50 2.92 2.62 1.75
CA GLU A 50 4.18 2.19 1.13
C GLU A 50 3.89 1.05 0.14
N VAL A 51 4.28 1.21 -1.11
CA VAL A 51 4.13 0.24 -2.18
C VAL A 51 5.49 -0.20 -2.67
N GLY A 52 5.66 -1.51 -2.83
CA GLY A 52 6.89 -2.00 -3.45
C GLY A 52 6.73 -3.38 -4.04
N ASN A 53 7.85 -3.91 -4.53
CA ASN A 53 7.88 -5.18 -5.23
C ASN A 53 8.95 -6.09 -4.65
N PHE A 54 8.54 -7.32 -4.34
CA PHE A 54 9.46 -8.41 -4.06
C PHE A 54 9.23 -9.58 -5.03
N GLY A 55 10.05 -9.64 -6.08
CA GLY A 55 10.01 -10.69 -7.09
C GLY A 55 8.81 -10.59 -8.03
N LYS A 56 7.77 -11.41 -7.82
CA LYS A 56 6.54 -11.42 -8.64
C LYS A 56 5.32 -10.92 -7.87
N LYS A 57 5.52 -10.33 -6.71
CA LYS A 57 4.46 -9.92 -5.79
C LYS A 57 4.65 -8.44 -5.48
N ILE A 58 3.58 -7.69 -5.60
CA ILE A 58 3.52 -6.33 -5.08
C ILE A 58 3.10 -6.41 -3.61
N TYR A 59 3.71 -5.60 -2.76
CA TYR A 59 3.24 -5.38 -1.41
C TYR A 59 2.75 -3.94 -1.31
N VAL A 60 1.71 -3.75 -0.52
CA VAL A 60 1.27 -2.44 -0.05
C VAL A 60 1.10 -2.51 1.47
N LYS A 61 1.73 -1.59 2.17
CA LYS A 61 1.57 -1.34 3.60
C LYS A 61 0.71 -0.09 3.74
N MET A 62 -0.38 -0.21 4.48
CA MET A 62 -1.21 0.92 4.91
C MET A 62 -0.96 1.14 6.39
N GLU A 63 -0.68 2.37 6.77
CA GLU A 63 -0.35 2.73 8.14
C GLU A 63 -1.48 3.53 8.76
N MET A 64 -1.83 3.14 9.97
CA MET A 64 -2.67 3.94 10.86
C MET A 64 -1.81 4.34 12.05
N GLU A 65 -1.96 5.58 12.53
CA GLU A 65 -1.30 6.04 13.74
C GLU A 65 -2.31 6.14 14.89
N THR A 66 -1.91 5.79 16.10
CA THR A 66 -2.71 6.08 17.29
C THR A 66 -1.86 6.32 18.52
N PHE A 67 -2.17 7.40 19.23
CA PHE A 67 -1.56 7.67 20.52
C PHE A 67 -1.88 6.58 21.56
N THR A 68 -3.14 6.10 21.59
CA THR A 68 -3.60 4.99 22.45
C THR A 68 -4.75 4.23 21.81
N GLY A 69 -4.79 2.91 21.98
CA GLY A 69 -5.92 2.08 21.57
C GLY A 69 -5.61 1.24 20.33
N ASP A 70 -6.61 1.03 19.49
CA ASP A 70 -6.55 0.16 18.31
C ASP A 70 -6.88 0.89 16.99
N GLY A 71 -6.90 2.23 17.01
CA GLY A 71 -7.24 3.06 15.85
C GLY A 71 -8.68 2.84 15.34
N GLY A 72 -9.58 2.27 16.14
CA GLY A 72 -10.95 1.95 15.72
C GLY A 72 -11.09 0.60 14.99
N TRP A 73 -10.00 -0.17 14.89
CA TRP A 73 -9.98 -1.46 14.22
C TRP A 73 -11.05 -2.42 14.75
N GLU A 74 -11.18 -2.64 16.05
CA GLU A 74 -12.11 -3.60 16.66
C GLU A 74 -13.57 -3.36 16.21
N LYS A 75 -13.96 -2.10 16.07
CA LYS A 75 -15.33 -1.72 15.66
C LYS A 75 -15.56 -1.83 14.16
N PHE A 76 -14.51 -1.71 13.36
CA PHE A 76 -14.58 -1.71 11.91
C PHE A 76 -15.00 -3.08 11.34
N ASP A 77 -15.98 -3.07 10.44
CA ASP A 77 -16.53 -4.28 9.82
C ASP A 77 -15.50 -4.94 8.88
N LYS A 78 -15.01 -6.12 9.27
CA LYS A 78 -13.96 -6.85 8.54
C LYS A 78 -14.34 -7.27 7.13
N LYS A 79 -15.64 -7.46 6.86
CA LYS A 79 -16.11 -7.78 5.51
C LYS A 79 -16.09 -6.53 4.61
N SER A 80 -16.41 -5.36 5.15
CA SER A 80 -16.20 -4.10 4.45
C SER A 80 -14.71 -3.86 4.17
N TYR A 81 -13.86 -4.04 5.18
CA TYR A 81 -12.41 -3.91 5.00
C TYR A 81 -11.89 -4.86 3.91
N GLU A 82 -12.27 -6.13 3.91
CA GLU A 82 -11.85 -7.11 2.91
C GLU A 82 -12.16 -6.66 1.47
N LYS A 83 -13.34 -6.05 1.26
CA LYS A 83 -13.73 -5.50 -0.04
C LYS A 83 -12.90 -4.28 -0.42
N ILE A 84 -12.62 -3.41 0.55
CA ILE A 84 -11.78 -2.22 0.34
C ILE A 84 -10.35 -2.66 -0.02
N ALA A 85 -9.76 -3.60 0.72
CA ALA A 85 -8.44 -4.14 0.45
C ALA A 85 -8.34 -4.81 -0.93
N GLN A 86 -9.35 -5.56 -1.35
CA GLN A 86 -9.43 -6.08 -2.72
C GLN A 86 -9.45 -4.94 -3.75
N ASN A 87 -10.24 -3.88 -3.53
CA ASN A 87 -10.29 -2.75 -4.46
C ASN A 87 -8.93 -2.03 -4.55
N ILE A 88 -8.23 -1.85 -3.43
CA ILE A 88 -6.87 -1.27 -3.40
C ILE A 88 -5.91 -2.12 -4.23
N ALA A 89 -5.95 -3.44 -4.05
CA ALA A 89 -5.15 -4.36 -4.86
C ALA A 89 -5.46 -4.26 -6.36
N ASP A 90 -6.74 -4.12 -6.72
CA ASP A 90 -7.17 -3.98 -8.11
C ASP A 90 -6.78 -2.61 -8.72
N ASP A 91 -6.88 -1.54 -7.94
CA ASP A 91 -6.43 -0.20 -8.35
C ASP A 91 -4.91 -0.18 -8.59
N ILE A 92 -4.11 -0.80 -7.71
CA ILE A 92 -2.65 -0.93 -7.90
C ILE A 92 -2.34 -1.67 -9.20
N ARG A 93 -3.05 -2.75 -9.49
CA ARG A 93 -2.89 -3.49 -10.75
C ARG A 93 -3.20 -2.62 -11.96
N GLU A 94 -4.27 -1.83 -11.88
CA GLU A 94 -4.68 -0.92 -12.95
C GLU A 94 -3.62 0.19 -13.16
N MET A 95 -3.14 0.81 -12.08
CA MET A 95 -2.15 1.88 -12.15
C MET A 95 -0.80 1.40 -12.69
N LEU A 96 -0.40 0.18 -12.34
CA LEU A 96 0.87 -0.41 -12.75
C LEU A 96 0.78 -1.20 -14.07
N ASP A 97 -0.42 -1.41 -14.62
CA ASP A 97 -0.69 -2.28 -15.77
C ASP A 97 -0.12 -3.71 -15.59
N ILE A 98 -0.44 -4.34 -14.46
CA ILE A 98 0.06 -5.67 -14.09
C ILE A 98 -1.04 -6.65 -13.70
N ASN A 99 -0.72 -7.95 -13.77
CA ASN A 99 -1.61 -9.04 -13.32
C ASN A 99 -1.06 -9.80 -12.10
N ASN A 100 -0.13 -9.16 -11.38
CA ASN A 100 0.55 -9.78 -10.25
C ASN A 100 -0.37 -9.90 -9.03
N LYS A 101 0.01 -10.78 -8.11
CA LYS A 101 -0.60 -10.81 -6.77
C LYS A 101 -0.18 -9.58 -5.98
N VAL A 102 -1.11 -9.02 -5.23
CA VAL A 102 -0.87 -7.85 -4.37
C VAL A 102 -1.14 -8.27 -2.93
N GLU A 103 -0.17 -8.13 -2.05
CA GLU A 103 -0.38 -8.29 -0.61
C GLU A 103 -0.67 -6.95 0.03
N VAL A 104 -1.82 -6.89 0.69
CA VAL A 104 -2.28 -5.71 1.40
C VAL A 104 -2.10 -5.95 2.90
N ASN A 105 -1.27 -5.13 3.51
CA ASN A 105 -1.00 -5.13 4.94
C ASN A 105 -1.60 -3.87 5.58
N LEU A 106 -2.26 -4.02 6.72
CA LEU A 106 -2.68 -2.91 7.57
C LEU A 106 -1.90 -2.96 8.87
N ILE A 107 -1.16 -1.90 9.15
CA ILE A 107 -0.32 -1.75 10.33
C ILE A 107 -0.86 -0.60 11.17
N LEU A 108 -0.87 -0.79 12.48
CA LEU A 108 -1.16 0.25 13.46
C LEU A 108 0.11 0.58 14.23
N GLU A 109 0.58 1.80 14.06
CA GLU A 109 1.65 2.38 14.86
C GLU A 109 1.07 2.94 16.16
N LYS A 110 1.77 2.69 17.27
CA LYS A 110 1.38 3.14 18.60
C LYS A 110 2.45 4.02 19.22
N ASP A 111 2.26 5.33 19.18
CA ASP A 111 3.29 6.33 19.51
C ASP A 111 3.81 6.16 20.94
N LEU A 112 2.92 5.84 21.89
CA LEU A 112 3.31 5.65 23.30
C LEU A 112 4.07 4.36 23.56
N GLU A 113 3.85 3.33 22.74
CA GLU A 113 4.45 2.02 22.95
C GLU A 113 5.71 1.80 22.09
N ASP A 114 5.97 2.67 21.11
CA ASP A 114 7.00 2.50 20.07
C ASP A 114 6.89 1.11 19.43
N LYS A 115 5.67 0.76 19.03
CA LYS A 115 5.30 -0.57 18.54
C LYS A 115 4.36 -0.49 17.36
N ASP A 116 4.67 -1.34 16.39
CA ASP A 116 3.82 -1.59 15.23
C ASP A 116 3.04 -2.88 15.44
N VAL A 117 1.75 -2.83 15.16
CA VAL A 117 0.86 -3.99 15.25
C VAL A 117 0.30 -4.30 13.88
N LEU A 118 0.63 -5.49 13.36
CA LEU A 118 0.00 -5.99 12.15
C LEU A 118 -1.46 -6.37 12.44
N LEU A 119 -2.39 -5.57 11.93
CA LEU A 119 -3.83 -5.77 12.12
C LEU A 119 -4.42 -6.74 11.08
N HIS A 120 -3.89 -6.69 9.86
CA HIS A 120 -4.33 -7.53 8.76
C HIS A 120 -3.21 -7.73 7.73
N SER A 121 -3.15 -8.93 7.14
CA SER A 121 -2.29 -9.23 6.00
C SER A 121 -2.96 -10.29 5.13
N LYS A 122 -3.13 -9.99 3.84
CA LYS A 122 -3.67 -10.95 2.87
C LYS A 122 -3.18 -10.67 1.47
N VAL A 123 -3.04 -11.75 0.70
CA VAL A 123 -2.75 -11.70 -0.74
C VAL A 123 -4.05 -11.75 -1.53
N TYR A 124 -4.21 -10.75 -2.40
CA TYR A 124 -5.29 -10.60 -3.37
C TYR A 124 -4.77 -10.83 -4.79
#